data_AF-A0A7X7HSG7-F1
#
_entry.id   AF-A0A7X7HSG7-F1
#
_cell.length_a   1.000
_cell.length_b   1.000
_cell.length_c   1.000
_cell.angle_alpha   90.00
_cell.angle_beta   90.00
_cell.angle_gamma   90.00
#
_symmetry.space_group_name_H-M   'P 1'
#
loop_
_entity.id
_entity.type
_entity.pdbx_description
1 polymer ?
#
loop_
_entity_poly.entity_id
_entity_poly.type
_entity_poly.pdbx_seq_one_letter_code
_entity_poly.pdbx_strand_id
1 'polypeptide(L)'
;MDTEAYTLLFAVLAVVAQAITVVCVVAAATGRWAKLRARLGPFSLWAAFAVAATCMLGSLYLSEIADYPPCRLCWFQRIAMYPLVPLLGVAAVRRDQNIRLYGIVLAGLGSIISMWHMLVER
;
A
#
# COMPACT_ATOMS: atom_id res chain seq x y z
N MET A 1 -5.19 22.48 12.53
CA MET A 1 -5.17 21.85 11.18
C MET A 1 -6.14 20.69 11.25
N ASP A 2 -7.21 20.77 10.48
CA ASP A 2 -8.40 19.94 10.71
C ASP A 2 -8.12 18.49 10.31
N THR A 3 -8.40 17.55 11.22
CA THR A 3 -8.26 16.09 10.99
C THR A 3 -9.05 15.61 9.78
N GLU A 4 -10.12 16.32 9.43
CA GLU A 4 -10.93 16.13 8.23
C GLU A 4 -10.13 16.33 6.93
N ALA A 5 -9.26 17.35 6.86
CA ALA A 5 -8.44 17.58 5.67
C ALA A 5 -7.45 16.44 5.43
N TYR A 6 -6.85 15.91 6.50
CA TYR A 6 -5.91 14.79 6.42
C TYR A 6 -6.59 13.48 6.06
N THR A 7 -7.73 13.19 6.67
CA THR A 7 -8.52 11.99 6.35
C THR A 7 -9.01 12.02 4.90
N LEU A 8 -9.46 13.18 4.41
CA LEU A 8 -9.82 13.37 3.00
C LEU A 8 -8.62 13.18 2.06
N LEU A 9 -7.46 13.73 2.41
CA LEU A 9 -6.22 13.53 1.65
C LEU A 9 -5.88 12.03 1.53
N PHE A 10 -5.87 11.30 2.64
CA PHE A 10 -5.59 9.87 2.63
C PHE A 10 -6.64 9.07 1.87
N ALA A 11 -7.92 9.45 1.97
CA ALA A 11 -9.00 8.82 1.21
C ALA A 11 -8.81 9.01 -0.31
N VAL A 12 -8.51 10.23 -0.77
CA VAL A 12 -8.25 10.51 -2.19
C VAL A 12 -7.04 9.72 -2.69
N LEU A 13 -5.94 9.70 -1.93
CA LEU A 13 -4.74 8.92 -2.27
C LEU A 13 -5.06 7.42 -2.39
N ALA A 14 -5.87 6.87 -1.48
CA ALA A 14 -6.29 5.47 -1.52
C ALA A 14 -7.12 5.16 -2.76
N VAL A 15 -8.10 6.01 -3.10
CA VAL A 15 -8.95 5.84 -4.30
C VAL A 15 -8.11 5.90 -5.58
N VAL A 16 -7.19 6.86 -5.67
CA VAL A 16 -6.28 6.98 -6.82
C VAL A 16 -5.39 5.74 -6.93
N ALA A 17 -4.81 5.26 -5.82
CA ALA A 17 -3.99 4.06 -5.81
C ALA A 17 -4.78 2.80 -6.23
N GLN A 18 -6.05 2.69 -5.82
CA GLN A 18 -6.92 1.59 -6.22
C GLN A 18 -7.27 1.66 -7.71
N ALA A 19 -7.57 2.85 -8.23
CA ALA A 19 -7.80 3.05 -9.66
C ALA A 19 -6.57 2.66 -10.50
N ILE A 20 -5.36 3.06 -10.07
CA ILE A 20 -4.10 2.67 -10.72
C ILE A 20 -3.92 1.15 -10.69
N THR A 21 -4.20 0.51 -9.55
CA THR A 21 -4.13 -0.95 -9.41
C THR A 21 -5.09 -1.64 -10.38
N VAL A 22 -6.34 -1.19 -10.48
CA VAL A 22 -7.34 -1.74 -11.42
C VAL A 22 -6.88 -1.57 -12.86
N VAL A 23 -6.39 -0.39 -13.24
CA VAL A 23 -5.85 -0.15 -14.60
C VAL A 23 -4.68 -1.08 -14.89
N CYS A 24 -3.78 -1.30 -13.94
CA CYS A 24 -2.64 -2.20 -14.09
C CYS A 24 -3.10 -3.67 -14.26
N VAL A 25 -4.08 -4.12 -13.48
CA VAL A 25 -4.66 -5.47 -13.57
C VAL A 25 -5.39 -5.66 -14.91
N VAL A 26 -6.16 -4.68 -15.37
CA VAL A 26 -6.84 -4.72 -16.69
C VAL A 26 -5.81 -4.71 -17.83
N ALA A 27 -4.76 -3.91 -17.73
CA ALA A 27 -3.66 -3.93 -18.70
C ALA A 27 -2.92 -5.29 -18.71
N ALA A 28 -2.85 -5.97 -17.56
CA ALA A 28 -2.37 -7.34 -17.45
C ALA A 28 -3.28 -8.34 -18.17
N ALA A 29 -4.60 -8.26 -17.93
CA ALA A 29 -5.58 -9.13 -18.57
C ALA A 29 -5.69 -8.94 -20.10
N THR A 30 -5.46 -7.71 -20.60
CA THR A 30 -5.58 -7.36 -22.03
C THR A 30 -4.28 -7.57 -22.84
N GLY A 31 -3.24 -8.19 -22.25
CA GLY A 31 -1.96 -8.47 -22.94
C GLY A 31 -1.08 -7.23 -23.18
N ARG A 32 -1.47 -6.06 -22.67
CA ARG A 32 -0.73 -4.80 -22.80
C ARG A 32 0.36 -4.62 -21.74
N TRP A 33 0.46 -5.55 -20.79
CA TRP A 33 1.41 -5.53 -19.66
C TRP A 33 2.87 -5.36 -20.07
N ALA A 34 3.30 -6.02 -21.16
CA ALA A 34 4.69 -5.99 -21.58
C ALA A 34 5.17 -4.55 -21.90
N LYS A 35 4.32 -3.76 -22.57
CA LYS A 35 4.60 -2.34 -22.88
C LYS A 35 4.56 -1.47 -21.63
N LEU A 36 3.61 -1.72 -20.72
CA LEU A 36 3.48 -0.97 -19.46
C LEU A 36 4.66 -1.24 -18.51
N ARG A 37 5.05 -2.50 -18.36
CA ARG A 37 6.19 -2.93 -17.53
C ARG A 37 7.51 -2.34 -18.02
N ALA A 38 7.70 -2.23 -19.34
CA ALA A 38 8.91 -1.62 -19.90
C ALA A 38 9.05 -0.13 -19.52
N ARG A 39 7.94 0.61 -19.44
CA ARG A 39 7.94 2.02 -19.03
C ARG A 39 8.01 2.23 -17.52
N LEU A 40 7.35 1.38 -16.73
CA LEU A 40 7.26 1.54 -15.27
C LEU A 40 8.35 0.78 -14.49
N GLY A 41 9.03 -0.19 -15.12
CA GLY A 41 10.04 -1.04 -14.51
C GLY A 41 11.11 -0.29 -13.70
N PRO A 42 11.75 0.76 -14.26
CA PRO A 42 12.85 1.46 -13.58
C PRO A 42 12.47 2.14 -12.26
N PHE A 43 11.24 2.64 -12.16
CA PHE A 43 10.76 3.40 -10.99
C PHE A 43 9.89 2.57 -10.03
N SER A 44 9.56 1.33 -10.40
CA SER A 44 8.60 0.50 -9.66
C SER A 44 8.94 0.28 -8.19
N LEU A 45 10.21 0.05 -7.85
CA LEU A 45 10.63 -0.17 -6.46
C LEU A 45 10.54 1.10 -5.61
N TRP A 46 10.95 2.24 -6.15
CA TRP A 46 10.85 3.53 -5.46
C TRP A 46 9.39 3.96 -5.28
N ALA A 47 8.55 3.72 -6.29
CA ALA A 47 7.12 3.95 -6.18
C ALA A 47 6.47 3.05 -5.10
N ALA A 48 6.83 1.76 -5.07
CA ALA A 48 6.33 0.83 -4.05
C ALA A 48 6.78 1.23 -2.64
N PHE A 49 8.04 1.63 -2.48
CA PHE A 49 8.55 2.16 -1.21
C PHE A 49 7.80 3.43 -0.77
N ALA A 50 7.61 4.39 -1.68
CA ALA A 50 6.90 5.62 -1.38
C ALA A 50 5.47 5.34 -0.90
N VAL A 51 4.74 4.46 -1.59
CA VAL A 51 3.39 4.05 -1.18
C VAL A 51 3.42 3.39 0.20
N ALA A 52 4.31 2.44 0.44
CA ALA A 52 4.41 1.78 1.75
C ALA A 52 4.74 2.76 2.87
N ALA A 53 5.66 3.70 2.64
CA ALA A 53 6.05 4.73 3.60
C ALA A 53 4.89 5.69 3.89
N THR A 54 4.17 6.15 2.86
CA THR A 54 2.99 7.01 3.04
C THR A 54 1.90 6.30 3.84
N CYS A 55 1.64 5.01 3.58
CA CYS A 55 0.66 4.25 4.35
C CYS A 55 1.08 4.07 5.82
N MET A 56 2.36 3.77 6.09
CA MET A 56 2.90 3.67 7.45
C MET A 56 2.78 5.00 8.20
N LEU A 57 3.19 6.11 7.56
CA LEU A 57 3.12 7.44 8.16
C LEU A 57 1.68 7.88 8.41
N GLY A 58 0.76 7.63 7.48
CA GLY A 58 -0.66 7.92 7.66
C GLY A 58 -1.26 7.12 8.82
N SER A 59 -0.92 5.83 8.92
CA SER A 59 -1.34 4.96 10.02
C SER A 59 -0.82 5.46 11.38
N LEU A 60 0.43 5.92 11.46
CA LEU A 60 1.03 6.50 12.66
C LEU A 60 0.39 7.85 13.01
N TYR A 61 0.17 8.71 12.01
CA TYR A 61 -0.43 10.03 12.21
C TYR A 61 -1.81 9.94 12.85
N LEU A 62 -2.65 9.04 12.34
CA LEU A 62 -3.99 8.81 12.89
C LEU A 62 -3.95 8.28 14.34
N SER A 63 -2.93 7.47 14.66
CA SER A 63 -2.78 6.85 15.97
C SER A 63 -2.27 7.80 17.05
N GLU A 64 -1.22 8.56 16.72
CA GLU A 64 -0.42 9.30 17.71
C GLU A 64 -0.77 10.79 17.77
N ILE A 65 -1.27 11.36 16.66
CA ILE A 65 -1.57 12.80 16.58
C ILE A 65 -3.08 13.05 16.58
N ALA A 66 -3.86 12.19 15.94
CA ALA A 66 -5.31 12.29 15.93
C ALA A 66 -6.00 11.42 17.00
N ASP A 67 -5.22 10.73 17.85
CA ASP A 67 -5.68 9.92 18.98
C ASP A 67 -6.78 8.90 18.63
N TYR A 68 -6.74 8.33 17.42
CA TYR A 68 -7.65 7.24 17.03
C TYR A 68 -7.04 5.88 17.39
N PRO A 69 -7.49 5.22 18.48
CA PRO A 69 -6.95 3.93 18.88
C PRO A 69 -7.28 2.85 17.82
N PRO A 70 -6.29 2.07 17.36
CA PRO A 70 -6.53 1.01 16.38
C PRO A 70 -7.27 -0.17 17.03
N CYS A 71 -8.23 -0.75 16.31
CA CYS A 71 -8.86 -2.01 16.71
C CYS A 71 -7.89 -3.20 16.55
N ARG A 72 -8.27 -4.37 17.08
CA ARG A 72 -7.47 -5.61 16.96
C ARG A 72 -7.18 -5.99 15.50
N LEU A 73 -8.14 -5.80 14.59
CA LEU A 73 -7.96 -6.11 13.16
C LEU A 73 -7.01 -5.13 12.47
N CYS A 74 -7.08 -3.83 12.79
CA CYS A 74 -6.13 -2.82 12.32
C CYS A 74 -4.69 -3.15 12.75
N TRP A 75 -4.51 -3.75 13.93
CA TRP A 75 -3.20 -4.23 14.39
C TRP A 75 -2.62 -5.31 13.46
N PHE A 76 -3.44 -6.28 13.04
CA PHE A 76 -3.00 -7.29 12.08
C PHE A 76 -2.66 -6.70 10.70
N GLN A 77 -3.39 -5.66 10.26
CA GLN A 77 -3.06 -4.93 9.03
C GLN A 77 -1.71 -4.20 9.14
N ARG A 78 -1.42 -3.57 10.30
CA ARG A 78 -0.13 -2.92 10.57
C ARG A 78 1.03 -3.93 10.54
N ILE A 79 0.87 -5.12 11.11
CA ILE A 79 1.89 -6.17 11.08
C ILE A 79 2.22 -6.60 9.64
N ALA A 80 1.23 -6.67 8.76
CA ALA A 80 1.47 -6.99 7.36
C ALA A 80 2.11 -5.83 6.58
N MET A 81 1.76 -4.59 6.91
CA MET A 81 2.16 -3.40 6.15
C MET A 81 3.50 -2.81 6.58
N TYR A 82 3.77 -2.67 7.88
CA TYR A 82 4.96 -1.96 8.38
C TYR A 82 6.29 -2.58 7.90
N PRO A 83 6.44 -3.91 7.82
CA PRO A 83 7.66 -4.53 7.30
C PRO A 83 7.95 -4.20 5.82
N LEU A 84 6.95 -3.82 5.03
CA LEU A 84 7.14 -3.49 3.62
C LEU A 84 8.02 -2.25 3.44
N VAL A 85 8.02 -1.30 4.38
CA VAL A 85 8.82 -0.07 4.29
C VAL A 85 10.32 -0.37 4.26
N PRO A 86 10.92 -1.03 5.27
CA PRO A 86 12.33 -1.38 5.22
C PRO A 86 12.66 -2.39 4.11
N LEU A 87 11.78 -3.37 3.84
CA LEU A 87 12.01 -4.36 2.78
C LEU A 87 12.09 -3.71 1.39
N LEU A 88 11.11 -2.89 1.03
CA LEU A 88 11.08 -2.19 -0.25
C LEU A 88 12.13 -1.08 -0.32
N GLY A 89 12.46 -0.44 0.81
CA GLY A 89 13.53 0.56 0.89
C GLY A 89 14.90 -0.04 0.57
N VAL A 90 15.24 -1.16 1.22
CA VAL A 90 16.50 -1.88 0.95
C VAL A 90 16.52 -2.41 -0.49
N ALA A 91 15.40 -2.95 -0.97
CA ALA A 91 15.31 -3.43 -2.34
C ALA A 91 15.44 -2.31 -3.38
N ALA A 92 14.88 -1.11 -3.11
CA ALA A 92 15.00 0.05 -3.98
C ALA A 92 16.45 0.54 -4.09
N VAL A 93 17.20 0.55 -2.97
CA VAL A 93 18.63 0.89 -2.95
C VAL A 93 19.47 -0.16 -3.68
N ARG A 94 19.20 -1.46 -3.43
CA ARG A 94 19.92 -2.57 -4.06
C ARG A 94 19.47 -2.89 -5.49
N ARG A 95 18.39 -2.26 -5.96
CA ARG A 95 17.67 -2.58 -7.21
C ARG A 95 17.29 -4.06 -7.33
N ASP A 96 17.03 -4.72 -6.22
CA ASP A 96 16.69 -6.14 -6.18
C ASP A 96 15.20 -6.35 -6.49
N GLN A 97 14.92 -6.98 -7.63
CA GLN A 97 13.57 -7.27 -8.09
C GLN A 97 13.01 -8.58 -7.52
N ASN A 98 13.83 -9.41 -6.85
CA ASN A 98 13.37 -10.67 -6.26
C ASN A 98 12.46 -10.44 -5.04
N ILE A 99 12.48 -9.24 -4.46
CA ILE A 99 11.61 -8.87 -3.34
C ILE A 99 10.10 -8.89 -3.70
N ARG A 100 9.76 -8.89 -4.99
CA ARG A 100 8.38 -8.80 -5.49
C ARG A 100 7.45 -9.84 -4.86
N LEU A 101 7.92 -11.08 -4.70
CA LEU A 101 7.09 -12.15 -4.13
C LEU A 101 6.74 -11.88 -2.67
N TYR A 102 7.73 -11.50 -1.86
CA TYR A 102 7.52 -11.13 -0.46
C TYR A 102 6.57 -9.93 -0.33
N GLY A 103 6.76 -8.92 -1.18
CA GLY A 103 5.89 -7.74 -1.23
C GLY A 103 4.44 -8.09 -1.54
N ILE A 104 4.20 -8.93 -2.57
CA ILE A 104 2.86 -9.35 -2.97
C ILE A 104 2.20 -10.20 -1.88
N VAL A 105 2.92 -11.13 -1.25
CA VAL A 105 2.37 -11.98 -0.19
C VAL A 105 1.95 -11.14 1.01
N LEU A 106 2.81 -10.25 1.50
CA LEU A 106 2.48 -9.38 2.63
C LEU A 106 1.33 -8.42 2.31
N ALA A 107 1.36 -7.78 1.13
CA ALA A 107 0.28 -6.90 0.69
C ALA A 107 -1.05 -7.66 0.51
N GLY A 108 -0.99 -8.90 0.02
CA GLY A 108 -2.15 -9.78 -0.13
C GLY A 108 -2.77 -10.15 1.21
N LEU A 109 -1.96 -10.53 2.20
CA LEU A 109 -2.44 -10.80 3.56
C LEU A 109 -3.10 -9.57 4.18
N GLY A 110 -2.48 -8.39 4.08
CA GLY A 110 -3.07 -7.13 4.55
C GLY A 110 -4.40 -6.81 3.85
N SER A 111 -4.50 -7.08 2.55
CA SER A 111 -5.72 -6.86 1.77
C SER A 111 -6.86 -7.78 2.19
N ILE A 112 -6.57 -9.06 2.45
CA ILE A 112 -7.57 -10.03 2.94
C ILE A 112 -8.10 -9.59 4.31
N ILE A 113 -7.20 -9.19 5.23
CA ILE A 113 -7.58 -8.72 6.57
C ILE A 113 -8.41 -7.42 6.47
N SER A 114 -8.05 -6.52 5.55
CA SER A 114 -8.81 -5.29 5.28
C SER A 114 -10.22 -5.58 4.78
N MET A 115 -10.34 -6.50 3.82
CA MET A 115 -11.65 -6.93 3.32
C MET A 115 -12.50 -7.56 4.42
N TRP A 116 -11.90 -8.40 5.27
CA TRP A 116 -12.59 -8.98 6.42
C TRP A 116 -13.05 -7.92 7.43
N HIS A 117 -12.19 -6.94 7.73
CA HIS A 117 -12.55 -5.83 8.62
C HIS A 117 -13.76 -5.05 8.10
N MET A 118 -13.79 -4.73 6.80
CA MET A 118 -14.94 -4.07 6.17
C MET A 118 -16.22 -4.92 6.15
N LEU A 119 -16.12 -6.25 6.22
CA LEU A 119 -17.28 -7.14 6.25
C LEU A 119 -17.85 -7.30 7.66
N VAL A 120 -16.99 -7.31 8.68
CA VAL A 120 -17.39 -7.48 10.08
C VAL A 120 -17.84 -6.17 10.72
N GLU A 121 -17.21 -5.05 10.37
CA GLU A 121 -17.48 -3.71 10.93
C GLU A 121 -18.55 -2.94 10.13
N ARG A 122 -19.40 -3.66 9.38
CA ARG A 122 -20.58 -3.11 8.68
C ARG A 122 -21.81 -3.21 9.55
#